data_AF-A0A7V9Z3B3-F1
#
_entry.id   AF-A0A7V9Z3B3-F1
#
_cell.length_a   1.000
_cell.length_b   1.000
_cell.length_c   1.000
_cell.angle_alpha   90.00
_cell.angle_beta   90.00
_cell.angle_gamma   90.00
#
_symmetry.space_group_name_H-M   'P 1'
#
loop_
_entity.id
_entity.type
_entity.pdbx_description
1 polymer ?
#
loop_
_entity_poly.entity_id
_entity_poly.type
_entity_poly.pdbx_seq_one_letter_code
_entity_poly.pdbx_strand_id
1 'polypeptide(L)'
;MTFPNIPENINPIEDLDKEQVALLLLASIAFEELGLAHIINAEAEKIQFALGTLNNSDSVVKDVVDLLDINRSVERVLRTVIKKEIILQFKLEDVVDFLKND
;
A
#
# COMPACT_ATOMS: atom_id res chain seq x y z
N MET A 1 -14.93 6.23 -1.05
CA MET A 1 -15.55 4.90 -0.89
C MET A 1 -16.07 4.81 0.54
N THR A 2 -17.39 4.82 0.74
CA THR A 2 -18.02 4.56 2.03
C THR A 2 -18.10 3.07 2.27
N PHE A 3 -17.79 2.61 3.48
CA PHE A 3 -17.98 1.21 3.85
C PHE A 3 -19.47 0.84 3.73
N PRO A 4 -19.82 -0.32 3.15
CA PRO A 4 -21.21 -0.74 3.00
C PRO A 4 -21.88 -0.95 4.36
N ASN A 5 -23.13 -0.51 4.48
CA ASN A 5 -23.99 -0.80 5.62
C ASN A 5 -24.42 -2.28 5.52
N ILE A 6 -23.82 -3.15 6.35
CA ILE A 6 -24.10 -4.60 6.36
C ILE A 6 -25.39 -4.84 7.16
N PRO A 7 -26.51 -5.28 6.54
CA PRO A 7 -27.74 -5.60 7.27
C PRO A 7 -27.58 -6.76 8.27
N GLU A 8 -28.35 -6.72 9.36
CA GLU A 8 -28.32 -7.65 10.51
C GLU A 8 -28.59 -9.14 10.20
N ASN A 9 -28.85 -9.49 8.93
CA ASN A 9 -29.14 -10.86 8.46
C ASN A 9 -28.10 -11.39 7.45
N ILE A 10 -26.89 -10.81 7.45
CA ILE A 10 -25.74 -11.32 6.69
C ILE A 10 -24.88 -12.12 7.68
N ASN A 11 -24.94 -13.44 7.56
CA ASN A 11 -24.27 -14.44 8.41
C ASN A 11 -22.91 -13.97 8.96
N PRO A 12 -22.67 -14.08 10.28
CA PRO A 12 -21.35 -13.89 10.85
C PRO A 12 -20.52 -15.15 10.57
N ILE A 13 -20.14 -15.38 9.31
CA ILE A 13 -19.34 -16.50 8.80
C ILE A 13 -19.29 -17.68 9.80
N GLU A 14 -20.42 -18.38 9.92
CA GLU A 14 -20.53 -19.51 10.84
C GLU A 14 -19.45 -20.56 10.44
N ASP A 15 -18.73 -21.09 11.44
CA ASP A 15 -17.64 -22.07 11.31
C ASP A 15 -16.34 -21.60 10.60
N LEU A 16 -15.88 -20.37 10.84
CA LEU A 16 -14.47 -20.03 10.52
C LEU A 16 -13.50 -20.71 11.48
N ASP A 17 -12.65 -21.57 10.93
CA ASP A 17 -11.48 -22.07 11.64
C ASP A 17 -10.40 -20.98 11.79
N LYS A 18 -9.57 -21.11 12.82
CA LYS A 18 -8.42 -20.28 13.13
C LYS A 18 -7.51 -20.07 11.91
N GLU A 19 -7.28 -21.13 11.11
CA GLU A 19 -6.48 -21.04 9.89
C GLU A 19 -7.14 -20.16 8.82
N GLN A 20 -8.47 -20.23 8.68
CA GLN A 20 -9.21 -19.43 7.72
C GLN A 20 -9.24 -17.95 8.12
N VAL A 21 -9.36 -17.65 9.43
CA VAL A 21 -9.22 -16.27 9.94
C VAL A 21 -7.83 -15.73 9.63
N ALA A 22 -6.77 -16.51 9.90
CA ALA A 22 -5.41 -16.11 9.62
C ALA A 22 -5.18 -15.87 8.11
N LEU A 23 -5.72 -16.73 7.24
CA LEU A 23 -5.64 -16.56 5.79
C LEU A 23 -6.31 -15.25 5.33
N LEU A 24 -7.48 -14.91 5.86
CA LEU A 24 -8.16 -13.65 5.54
C LEU A 24 -7.36 -12.43 6.02
N LEU A 25 -6.72 -12.52 7.19
CA LEU A 25 -5.85 -11.45 7.70
C LEU A 25 -4.58 -11.31 6.84
N LEU A 26 -3.94 -12.41 6.45
CA LEU A 26 -2.80 -12.41 5.53
C LEU A 26 -3.19 -11.85 4.15
N ALA A 27 -4.36 -12.22 3.62
CA ALA A 27 -4.88 -11.65 2.40
C ALA A 27 -5.08 -10.14 2.52
N SER A 28 -5.57 -9.65 3.68
CA SER A 28 -5.68 -8.21 3.92
C SER A 28 -4.34 -7.49 3.87
N ILE A 29 -3.28 -8.09 4.44
CA ILE A 29 -1.91 -7.53 4.36
C ILE A 29 -1.46 -7.50 2.91
N ALA A 30 -1.63 -8.60 2.16
CA ALA A 30 -1.26 -8.67 0.74
C ALA A 30 -2.00 -7.61 -0.12
N PHE A 31 -3.27 -7.32 0.16
CA PHE A 31 -3.99 -6.25 -0.53
C PHE A 31 -3.45 -4.86 -0.21
N GLU A 32 -3.03 -4.62 1.05
CA GLU A 32 -2.38 -3.37 1.43
C GLU A 32 -1.02 -3.21 0.73
N GLU A 33 -0.20 -4.27 0.69
CA GLU A 33 1.08 -4.34 -0.04
C GLU A 33 0.93 -4.04 -1.54
N LEU A 34 -0.08 -4.63 -2.20
CA LEU A 34 -0.40 -4.33 -3.59
C LEU A 34 -0.75 -2.85 -3.80
N GLY A 35 -1.50 -2.26 -2.86
CA GLY A 35 -1.79 -0.83 -2.86
C GLY A 35 -0.53 0.03 -2.75
N LEU A 36 0.41 -0.36 -1.88
CA LEU A 36 1.69 0.34 -1.71
C LEU A 36 2.57 0.23 -2.95
N ALA A 37 2.59 -0.93 -3.61
CA ALA A 37 3.31 -1.12 -4.87
C ALA A 37 2.80 -0.16 -5.97
N HIS A 38 1.48 0.05 -6.06
CA HIS A 38 0.92 1.05 -6.97
C HIS A 38 1.33 2.48 -6.64
N ILE A 39 1.43 2.83 -5.36
CA ILE A 39 1.93 4.15 -4.94
C ILE A 39 3.38 4.32 -5.37
N ILE A 40 4.24 3.32 -5.12
CA ILE A 40 5.65 3.36 -5.53
C ILE A 40 5.77 3.53 -7.04
N ASN A 41 4.97 2.79 -7.82
CA ASN A 41 4.95 2.91 -9.27
C ASN A 41 4.50 4.30 -9.73
N ALA A 42 3.45 4.86 -9.13
CA ALA A 42 2.97 6.21 -9.45
C ALA A 42 4.03 7.30 -9.13
N GLU A 43 4.79 7.13 -8.05
CA GLU A 43 5.90 8.02 -7.72
C GLU A 43 7.08 7.88 -8.71
N ALA A 44 7.33 6.68 -9.24
CA ALA A 44 8.31 6.47 -10.31
C ALA A 44 7.85 7.13 -11.63
N GLU A 45 6.59 6.93 -12.01
CA GLU A 45 5.99 7.57 -13.19
C GLU A 45 6.02 9.10 -13.09
N LYS A 46 5.84 9.66 -11.89
CA LYS A 46 5.97 11.10 -11.64
C LYS A 46 7.36 11.64 -11.99
N ILE A 47 8.42 10.91 -11.62
CA ILE A 47 9.80 11.27 -11.99
C ILE A 47 9.99 11.16 -13.50
N GLN A 48 9.53 10.07 -14.11
CA GLN A 48 9.64 9.86 -15.55
C GLN A 48 8.89 10.93 -16.35
N PHE A 49 7.72 11.36 -15.88
CA PHE A 49 6.95 12.44 -16.47
C PHE A 49 7.69 13.78 -16.35
N ALA A 50 8.26 14.08 -15.18
CA ALA A 50 9.05 15.29 -14.98
C ALA A 50 10.24 15.40 -15.95
N LEU A 51 10.88 14.26 -16.24
CA LEU A 51 12.03 14.13 -17.14
C LEU A 51 11.66 13.95 -18.63
N GLY A 52 10.37 13.80 -18.96
CA GLY A 52 9.92 13.50 -20.33
C GLY A 52 10.19 12.07 -20.81
N THR A 53 10.65 11.17 -19.93
CA THR A 53 10.92 9.78 -20.32
C THR A 53 9.64 8.93 -20.33
N LEU A 54 8.55 9.41 -19.72
CA LEU A 54 7.26 8.74 -19.75
C LEU A 54 6.55 9.00 -21.08
N ASN A 55 6.23 7.94 -21.84
CA ASN A 55 5.48 8.00 -23.09
C ASN A 55 6.05 8.95 -24.17
N ASN A 56 7.37 9.15 -24.19
CA ASN A 56 8.06 10.08 -25.11
C ASN A 56 7.49 11.51 -25.05
N SER A 57 7.13 11.97 -23.84
CA SER A 57 6.69 13.35 -23.61
C SER A 57 7.88 14.31 -23.55
N ASP A 58 7.67 15.59 -23.83
CA ASP A 58 8.70 16.58 -23.56
C ASP A 58 8.88 16.76 -22.04
N SER A 59 10.11 17.03 -21.60
CA SER A 59 10.39 17.35 -20.20
C SER A 59 9.55 18.54 -19.75
N VAL A 60 8.73 18.33 -18.73
CA VAL A 60 7.87 19.39 -18.15
C VAL A 60 8.71 20.34 -17.30
N VAL A 61 9.80 19.82 -16.72
CA VAL A 61 10.72 20.59 -15.89
C VAL A 61 11.80 21.23 -16.75
N LYS A 62 12.02 22.54 -16.55
CA LYS A 62 13.04 23.34 -17.25
C LYS A 62 14.20 23.77 -16.35
N ASP A 63 14.03 23.71 -15.03
CA ASP A 63 15.02 24.10 -14.04
C ASP A 63 15.32 22.97 -13.05
N VAL A 64 16.55 22.92 -12.54
CA VAL A 64 17.00 21.91 -11.58
C VAL A 64 16.28 22.06 -10.24
N VAL A 65 15.87 23.28 -9.89
CA VAL A 65 15.14 23.54 -8.63
C VAL A 65 13.82 22.78 -8.57
N ASP A 66 13.04 22.83 -9.64
CA ASP A 66 11.76 22.11 -9.76
C ASP A 66 11.97 20.58 -9.65
N LEU A 67 13.05 20.06 -10.27
CA LEU A 67 13.40 18.64 -10.20
C LEU A 67 13.76 18.22 -8.76
N LEU A 68 14.49 19.06 -8.03
CA LEU A 68 14.81 18.82 -6.63
C LEU A 68 13.55 18.84 -5.75
N ASP A 69 12.58 19.69 -6.04
CA ASP A 69 11.30 19.72 -5.33
C ASP A 69 10.46 18.46 -5.56
N ILE A 70 10.40 17.98 -6.81
CA ILE A 70 9.75 16.70 -7.13
C ILE A 70 10.45 15.56 -6.40
N ASN A 71 11.79 15.50 -6.43
CA ASN A 71 12.55 14.47 -5.74
C ASN A 71 12.30 14.48 -4.22
N ARG A 72 12.28 15.66 -3.59
CA ARG A 72 11.93 15.81 -2.18
C ARG A 72 10.49 15.35 -1.89
N SER A 73 9.55 15.59 -2.81
CA SER A 73 8.17 15.12 -2.67
C SER A 73 8.09 13.59 -2.72
N VAL A 74 8.74 12.96 -3.71
CA VAL A 74 8.82 11.49 -3.86
C VAL A 74 9.43 10.88 -2.60
N GLU A 75 10.54 11.43 -2.12
CA GLU A 75 11.21 10.96 -0.91
C GLU A 75 10.28 10.96 0.31
N ARG A 76 9.47 12.02 0.50
CA ARG A 76 8.48 12.09 1.59
C ARG A 76 7.41 11.01 1.47
N VAL A 77 6.96 10.71 0.27
CA VAL A 77 5.98 9.63 0.02
C VAL A 77 6.61 8.28 0.34
N LEU A 78 7.82 8.00 -0.15
CA LEU A 78 8.53 6.75 0.14
C LEU A 78 8.80 6.56 1.64
N ARG A 79 9.17 7.62 2.37
CA ARG A 79 9.27 7.57 3.84
C ARG A 79 7.94 7.22 4.51
N THR A 80 6.82 7.64 3.92
CA THR A 80 5.48 7.31 4.43
C THR A 80 5.11 5.86 4.12
N VAL A 81 5.46 5.37 2.92
CA VAL A 81 5.30 3.95 2.55
C VAL A 81 6.08 3.06 3.52
N ILE A 82 7.35 3.36 3.80
CA ILE A 82 8.17 2.59 4.76
C ILE A 82 7.53 2.54 6.16
N LYS A 83 6.93 3.64 6.63
CA LYS A 83 6.20 3.63 7.91
C LYS A 83 5.00 2.71 7.88
N LYS A 84 4.31 2.61 6.74
CA LYS A 84 3.18 1.71 6.57
C LYS A 84 3.64 0.25 6.50
N GLU A 85 4.74 -0.05 5.82
CA GLU A 85 5.40 -1.37 5.82
C GLU A 85 5.70 -1.84 7.25
N ILE A 86 6.24 -0.97 8.10
CA ILE A 86 6.50 -1.30 9.52
C ILE A 86 5.20 -1.67 10.26
N ILE A 87 4.10 -0.96 10.00
CA ILE A 87 2.80 -1.27 10.61
C ILE A 87 2.25 -2.61 10.07
N LEU A 88 2.41 -2.88 8.78
CA LEU A 88 2.01 -4.15 8.17
C LEU A 88 2.84 -5.32 8.71
N GLN A 89 4.13 -5.09 8.98
CA GLN A 89 4.98 -6.06 9.65
C GLN A 89 4.45 -6.40 11.04
N PHE A 90 4.08 -5.42 11.87
CA PHE A 90 3.49 -5.71 13.18
C PHE A 90 2.19 -6.51 13.06
N LYS A 91 1.33 -6.17 12.09
CA LYS A 91 0.11 -6.94 11.82
C LYS A 91 0.42 -8.38 11.40
N LEU A 92 1.46 -8.59 10.61
CA LEU A 92 1.91 -9.93 10.21
C LEU A 92 2.43 -10.72 11.42
N GLU A 93 3.23 -10.11 12.27
CA GLU A 93 3.74 -10.71 13.51
C GLU A 93 2.57 -11.15 14.42
N ASP A 94 1.59 -10.28 14.62
CA ASP A 94 0.37 -10.60 15.39
C ASP A 94 -0.41 -11.79 14.81
N VAL A 95 -0.53 -11.87 13.47
CA VAL A 95 -1.21 -12.98 12.79
C VAL A 95 -0.42 -14.29 12.93
N VAL A 96 0.91 -14.22 12.83
CA VAL A 96 1.79 -15.37 13.03
C VAL A 96 1.71 -15.88 14.48
N ASP A 97 1.67 -14.99 15.45
CA ASP A 97 1.55 -15.37 16.86
C ASP A 97 0.14 -15.87 17.20
N PHE A 98 -0.90 -15.30 16.57
CA PHE A 98 -2.26 -15.84 16.62
C PHE A 98 -2.29 -17.31 16.16
N LEU A 99 -1.56 -17.67 15.10
CA LEU A 99 -1.46 -19.06 14.63
C LEU A 99 -0.70 -19.97 15.61
N LYS A 100 0.39 -19.50 16.23
CA LYS A 100 1.24 -20.30 17.13
C LYS A 100 0.61 -20.64 18.49
N ASN A 101 -0.31 -19.82 18.98
CA ASN A 101 -0.96 -20.04 20.28
C ASN A 101 -1.98 -21.18 20.18
N ASP A 102 -1.51 -22.43 20.28
CA ASP A 102 -2.30 -23.63 20.61
C ASP A 102 -2.13 -24.00 22.10
#